data_AF-A0AAW0QS60-F1
#
_entry.id   AF-A0AAW0QS60-F1
#
_cell.length_a   1.000
_cell.length_b   1.000
_cell.length_c   1.000
_cell.angle_alpha   90.00
_cell.angle_beta   90.00
_cell.angle_gamma   90.00
#
_symmetry.space_group_name_H-M   'P 1'
#
loop_
_entity.id
_entity.type
_entity.pdbx_description
1 polymer ?
#
loop_
_entity_poly.entity_id
_entity_poly.type
_entity_poly.pdbx_seq_one_letter_code
_entity_poly.pdbx_strand_id
1 'polypeptide(L)'
;MRIEKGDYMGGWVTDLGTAETLSSSMCFFEAWAALYFERISEEEYWRQVFAHLAGASHKPDEDEKEVRLLAHSHPFWYSVLDSAREMGPVEDATPFVQVFNAYDARNLDDIKARIDRFEEAQKPYVLRILAMRALLDRQADVLEFCLSRGGFESERNLENQSNLVSPESDPKTFQVLEASDFRKKHPRKLLAMFTTDDIW
;
A
#
# COMPACT_ATOMS: atom_id res chain seq x y z
N MET A 1 -6.75 -2.61 10.52
CA MET A 1 -6.33 -3.95 10.05
C MET A 1 -6.10 -4.83 11.26
N ARG A 2 -6.93 -5.87 11.48
CA ARG A 2 -6.79 -6.81 12.61
C ARG A 2 -6.23 -8.11 12.04
N ILE A 3 -4.93 -8.32 12.18
CA ILE A 3 -4.30 -9.60 11.78
C ILE A 3 -4.48 -10.55 12.96
N GLU A 4 -5.24 -11.63 12.76
CA GLU A 4 -5.33 -12.70 13.75
C GLU A 4 -3.97 -13.37 13.92
N LYS A 5 -3.59 -13.62 15.18
CA LYS A 5 -2.33 -14.29 15.56
C LYS A 5 -2.28 -15.70 14.96
N GLY A 6 -1.75 -15.82 13.75
CA GLY A 6 -1.32 -17.09 13.16
C GLY A 6 0.20 -17.23 13.28
N ASP A 7 0.65 -18.44 13.62
CA ASP A 7 2.03 -18.93 13.88
C ASP A 7 3.10 -18.65 12.79
N TYR A 8 2.89 -17.73 11.87
CA TYR A 8 3.82 -17.40 10.77
C TYR A 8 4.81 -16.26 11.08
N MET A 9 4.75 -15.70 12.29
CA MET A 9 5.61 -14.59 12.71
C MET A 9 6.72 -15.15 13.59
N GLY A 10 7.74 -15.75 12.96
CA GLY A 10 8.86 -16.43 13.61
C GLY A 10 9.59 -15.59 14.67
N GLY A 11 10.48 -16.24 15.43
CA GLY A 11 11.12 -15.70 16.64
C GLY A 11 11.72 -14.29 16.54
N TRP A 12 12.11 -13.83 15.35
CA TRP A 12 12.63 -12.50 15.10
C TRP A 12 11.64 -11.35 15.36
N VAL A 13 10.32 -11.58 15.22
CA VAL A 13 9.30 -10.58 15.56
C VAL A 13 9.26 -10.35 17.08
N THR A 14 9.40 -11.41 17.87
CA THR A 14 9.58 -11.33 19.33
C THR A 14 10.91 -10.71 19.74
N ASP A 15 11.99 -10.96 18.98
CA ASP A 15 13.30 -10.36 19.23
C ASP A 15 13.27 -8.82 19.04
N LEU A 16 12.56 -8.33 18.01
CA LEU A 16 12.35 -6.88 17.80
C LEU A 16 11.55 -6.22 18.92
N GLY A 17 10.57 -6.94 19.48
CA GLY A 17 9.80 -6.46 20.63
C GLY A 17 10.66 -6.27 21.89
N THR A 18 11.79 -6.98 22.00
CA THR A 18 12.66 -7.00 23.19
C THR A 18 14.03 -6.34 22.99
N ALA A 19 14.39 -5.97 21.75
CA ALA A 19 15.68 -5.35 21.44
C ALA A 19 15.88 -4.00 22.16
N GLU A 20 17.02 -3.78 22.81
CA GLU A 20 17.31 -2.51 23.50
C GLU A 20 17.37 -1.31 22.53
N THR A 21 17.86 -1.54 21.31
CA THR A 21 18.00 -0.52 20.26
C THR A 21 17.43 -1.02 18.94
N LEU A 22 16.75 -0.15 18.20
CA LEU A 22 16.25 -0.45 16.86
C LEU A 22 17.28 -0.03 15.79
N SER A 23 17.24 -0.67 14.64
CA SER A 23 18.02 -0.25 13.46
C SER A 23 17.62 1.16 13.02
N SER A 24 18.58 1.94 12.53
CA SER A 24 18.30 3.24 11.90
C SER A 24 17.66 3.12 10.52
N SER A 25 17.70 1.92 9.92
CA SER A 25 17.08 1.60 8.62
C SER A 25 16.48 0.21 8.68
N MET A 26 15.16 0.11 8.48
CA MET A 26 14.38 -1.12 8.61
C MET A 26 13.78 -1.54 7.26
N CYS A 27 13.69 -2.85 7.03
CA CYS A 27 12.86 -3.37 5.94
C CYS A 27 11.36 -3.15 6.25
N PHE A 28 10.47 -3.38 5.29
CA PHE A 28 9.03 -3.16 5.49
C PHE A 28 8.46 -3.93 6.69
N PHE A 29 8.87 -5.19 6.86
CA PHE A 29 8.37 -6.01 7.96
C PHE A 29 8.89 -5.56 9.32
N GLU A 30 10.18 -5.19 9.41
CA GLU A 30 10.80 -4.67 10.64
C GLU A 30 10.11 -3.38 11.07
N ALA A 31 9.89 -2.45 10.14
CA ALA A 31 9.19 -1.20 10.41
C ALA A 31 7.76 -1.46 10.91
N TRP A 32 7.04 -2.40 10.28
CA TRP A 32 5.69 -2.75 10.72
C TRP A 32 5.67 -3.42 12.09
N ALA A 33 6.60 -4.33 12.37
CA ALA A 33 6.71 -4.97 13.68
C ALA A 33 7.05 -3.93 14.76
N ALA A 34 7.98 -3.02 14.48
CA ALA A 34 8.32 -1.93 15.37
C ALA A 34 7.11 -1.02 15.66
N LEU A 35 6.30 -0.68 14.65
CA LEU A 35 5.06 0.06 14.85
C LEU A 35 4.06 -0.74 15.71
N TYR A 36 3.87 -2.03 15.41
CA TYR A 36 2.93 -2.91 16.12
C TYR A 36 3.25 -3.05 17.61
N PHE A 37 4.54 -3.10 17.95
CA PHE A 37 5.00 -3.13 19.35
C PHE A 37 5.19 -1.73 19.96
N GLU A 38 4.67 -0.67 19.33
CA GLU A 38 4.75 0.71 19.81
C GLU A 38 6.20 1.20 20.05
N ARG A 39 7.15 0.63 19.30
CA ARG A 39 8.58 0.94 19.36
C ARG A 39 8.96 2.18 18.55
N ILE A 40 8.15 2.50 17.54
CA ILE A 40 8.26 3.70 16.70
C ILE A 40 6.88 4.34 16.55
N SER A 41 6.83 5.65 16.23
CA SER A 41 5.59 6.34 15.90
C SER A 41 5.11 6.01 14.49
N GLU A 42 3.86 6.35 14.16
CA GLU A 42 3.33 6.25 12.79
C GLU A 42 4.14 7.10 11.80
N GLU A 43 4.54 8.31 12.20
CA GLU A 43 5.40 9.16 11.36
C GLU A 43 6.75 8.48 11.06
N GLU A 44 7.36 7.85 12.06
CA GLU A 44 8.61 7.13 11.87
C GLU A 44 8.41 5.87 11.03
N TYR A 45 7.29 5.17 11.18
CA TYR A 45 6.91 4.07 10.29
C TYR A 45 6.88 4.52 8.82
N TRP A 46 6.25 5.66 8.52
CA TRP A 46 6.24 6.18 7.15
C TRP A 46 7.62 6.55 6.63
N ARG A 47 8.49 7.11 7.48
CA ARG A 47 9.88 7.39 7.10
C ARG A 47 10.61 6.11 6.71
N GLN A 48 10.47 5.04 7.48
CA GLN A 48 11.09 3.74 7.18
C GLN A 48 10.52 3.12 5.90
N VAL A 49 9.20 3.15 5.71
CA VAL A 49 8.54 2.67 4.49
C VAL A 49 9.04 3.44 3.26
N PHE A 50 9.03 4.78 3.30
CA PHE A 50 9.40 5.59 2.15
C PHE A 50 10.90 5.79 1.95
N ALA A 51 11.75 5.38 2.89
CA ALA A 51 13.19 5.30 2.67
C ALA A 51 13.56 4.42 1.46
N HIS A 52 12.72 3.42 1.14
CA HIS A 52 12.89 2.57 -0.05
C HIS A 52 12.77 3.36 -1.36
N LEU A 53 11.96 4.43 -1.39
CA LEU A 53 11.89 5.34 -2.55
C LEU A 53 13.19 6.12 -2.72
N ALA A 54 13.95 6.35 -1.64
CA ALA A 54 15.26 7.01 -1.66
C ALA A 54 16.45 6.03 -1.83
N GLY A 55 16.16 4.77 -2.17
CA GLY A 55 17.19 3.76 -2.43
C GLY A 55 17.65 2.98 -1.20
N ALA A 56 16.94 3.06 -0.06
CA ALA A 56 17.13 2.07 1.00
C ALA A 56 16.81 0.68 0.44
N SER A 57 17.75 -0.24 0.64
CA SER A 57 17.63 -1.62 0.19
C SER A 57 18.01 -2.56 1.33
N HIS A 58 17.18 -3.57 1.50
CA HIS A 58 17.39 -4.65 2.45
C HIS A 58 17.20 -5.97 1.70
N LYS A 59 18.05 -6.96 2.01
CA LYS A 59 18.03 -8.27 1.35
C LYS A 59 16.64 -8.93 1.27
N PRO A 60 15.77 -8.86 2.31
CA PRO A 60 14.42 -9.40 2.23
C PRO A 60 13.53 -8.73 1.17
N ASP A 61 13.79 -7.46 0.83
CA ASP A 61 12.98 -6.69 -0.13
C ASP A 61 13.49 -6.83 -1.58
N GLU A 62 14.65 -7.49 -1.78
CA GLU A 62 15.26 -7.70 -3.09
C GLU A 62 15.08 -9.13 -3.66
N ASP A 63 14.84 -10.13 -2.81
CA ASP A 63 14.65 -11.51 -3.28
C ASP A 63 13.36 -11.64 -4.09
N GLU A 64 13.47 -12.10 -5.34
CA GLU A 64 12.33 -12.19 -6.27
C GLU A 64 11.17 -13.03 -5.70
N LYS A 65 11.45 -14.07 -4.91
CA LYS A 65 10.41 -14.88 -4.27
C LYS A 65 9.69 -14.08 -3.20
N GLU A 66 10.43 -13.34 -2.38
CA GLU A 66 9.88 -12.47 -1.34
C GLU A 66 9.06 -11.32 -1.94
N VAL A 67 9.53 -10.71 -3.03
CA VAL A 67 8.80 -9.68 -3.78
C VAL A 67 7.45 -10.20 -4.29
N ARG A 68 7.43 -11.41 -4.85
CA ARG A 68 6.18 -12.05 -5.31
C ARG A 68 5.24 -12.35 -4.14
N LEU A 69 5.78 -12.69 -2.97
CA LEU A 69 5.00 -12.88 -1.76
C LEU A 69 4.39 -11.55 -1.29
N LEU A 70 5.17 -10.46 -1.25
CA LEU A 70 4.70 -9.12 -0.89
C LEU A 70 3.51 -8.68 -1.73
N ALA A 71 3.49 -8.96 -3.03
CA ALA A 71 2.35 -8.62 -3.89
C ALA A 71 1.02 -9.20 -3.37
N HIS A 72 1.07 -10.39 -2.76
CA HIS A 72 -0.11 -11.10 -2.25
C HIS A 72 -0.38 -10.79 -0.77
N SER A 73 0.65 -10.82 0.09
CA SER A 73 0.49 -10.68 1.54
C SER A 73 0.49 -9.23 2.02
N HIS A 74 1.24 -8.35 1.35
CA HIS A 74 1.39 -6.94 1.70
C HIS A 74 1.30 -6.02 0.46
N PRO A 75 0.11 -5.90 -0.16
CA PRO A 75 -0.06 -5.21 -1.44
C PRO A 75 0.43 -3.76 -1.44
N PHE A 76 0.33 -3.08 -0.30
CA PHE A 76 0.83 -1.72 -0.11
C PHE A 76 2.37 -1.64 -0.16
N TRP A 77 3.09 -2.51 0.54
CA TRP A 77 4.56 -2.52 0.51
C TRP A 77 5.08 -2.86 -0.87
N TYR A 78 4.40 -3.80 -1.55
CA TYR A 78 4.68 -4.08 -2.95
C TYR A 78 4.49 -2.85 -3.84
N SER A 79 3.41 -2.08 -3.65
CA SER A 79 3.16 -0.84 -4.41
C SER A 79 4.27 0.20 -4.23
N VAL A 80 4.76 0.37 -3.00
CA VAL A 80 5.90 1.26 -2.70
C VAL A 80 7.17 0.78 -3.40
N LEU A 81 7.50 -0.51 -3.26
CA LEU A 81 8.71 -1.09 -3.85
C LEU A 81 8.70 -1.06 -5.38
N ASP A 82 7.57 -1.40 -5.99
CA ASP A 82 7.41 -1.39 -7.44
C ASP A 82 7.50 0.05 -7.98
N SER A 83 6.88 1.01 -7.29
CA SER A 83 7.02 2.43 -7.62
C SER A 83 8.46 2.92 -7.48
N ALA A 84 9.20 2.48 -6.45
CA ALA A 84 10.63 2.82 -6.29
C ALA A 84 11.47 2.33 -7.48
N ARG A 85 11.17 1.12 -7.99
CA ARG A 85 11.89 0.52 -9.12
C ARG A 85 11.60 1.22 -10.44
N GLU A 86 10.36 1.62 -10.68
CA GLU A 86 9.95 2.31 -11.91
C GLU A 86 10.36 3.78 -11.93
N MET A 87 10.21 4.49 -10.81
CA MET A 87 10.52 5.92 -10.69
C MET A 87 12.03 6.18 -10.61
N GLY A 88 12.80 5.20 -10.11
CA GLY A 88 14.17 5.42 -9.66
C GLY A 88 14.23 6.09 -8.28
N PRO A 89 15.43 6.17 -7.67
CA PRO A 89 15.59 6.73 -6.34
C PRO A 89 15.29 8.24 -6.33
N VAL A 90 14.49 8.69 -5.37
CA VAL A 90 14.30 10.12 -5.08
C VAL A 90 15.33 10.62 -4.08
N GLU A 91 15.73 11.89 -4.20
CA GLU A 91 16.68 12.50 -3.26
C GLU A 91 16.05 12.70 -1.87
N ASP A 92 14.77 13.08 -1.83
CA ASP A 92 14.03 13.33 -0.60
C ASP A 92 12.66 12.64 -0.63
N ALA A 93 12.48 11.68 0.27
CA ALA A 93 11.21 10.97 0.46
C ALA A 93 10.24 11.69 1.43
N THR A 94 10.65 12.80 2.05
CA THR A 94 9.83 13.58 2.99
C THR A 94 8.47 13.99 2.43
N PRO A 95 8.33 14.40 1.14
CA PRO A 95 7.02 14.71 0.56
C PRO A 95 6.04 13.53 0.62
N PHE A 96 6.51 12.28 0.47
CA PHE A 96 5.67 11.09 0.59
C PHE A 96 5.18 10.90 2.02
N VAL A 97 6.08 11.00 3.01
CA VAL A 97 5.73 10.94 4.45
C VAL A 97 4.67 11.97 4.79
N GLN A 98 4.81 13.19 4.28
CA GLN A 98 3.85 14.27 4.51
C GLN A 98 2.45 13.98 3.94
N VAL A 99 2.35 13.37 2.76
CA VAL A 99 1.06 12.92 2.19
C VAL A 99 0.42 11.89 3.10
N PHE A 100 1.19 10.95 3.63
CA PHE A 100 0.66 9.87 4.47
C PHE A 100 0.32 10.32 5.90
N ASN A 101 1.02 11.30 6.45
CA ASN A 101 0.60 11.97 7.67
C ASN A 101 -0.76 12.69 7.50
N ALA A 102 -0.99 13.35 6.35
CA ALA A 102 -2.28 13.95 6.04
C ALA A 102 -3.39 12.89 5.82
N TYR A 103 -3.02 11.74 5.26
CA TYR A 103 -3.90 10.59 5.08
C TYR A 103 -4.35 9.99 6.42
N ASP A 104 -3.45 9.79 7.37
CA ASP A 104 -3.80 9.29 8.70
C ASP A 104 -4.68 10.29 9.47
N ALA A 105 -4.43 11.59 9.27
CA ALA A 105 -5.28 12.67 9.78
C ALA A 105 -6.64 12.80 9.07
N ARG A 106 -6.93 11.97 8.05
CA ARG A 106 -8.17 12.00 7.25
C ARG A 106 -8.46 13.36 6.62
N ASN A 107 -7.40 14.08 6.23
CA ASN A 107 -7.52 15.42 5.67
C ASN A 107 -7.33 15.40 4.14
N LEU A 108 -8.43 15.13 3.41
CA LEU A 108 -8.40 15.04 1.95
C LEU A 108 -7.92 16.32 1.27
N ASP A 109 -8.22 17.49 1.82
CA ASP A 109 -7.78 18.76 1.22
C ASP A 109 -6.27 18.98 1.38
N ASP A 110 -5.69 18.58 2.52
CA ASP A 110 -4.24 18.60 2.71
C ASP A 110 -3.54 17.54 1.84
N ILE A 111 -4.13 16.34 1.67
CA ILE A 111 -3.64 15.33 0.72
C ILE A 111 -3.55 15.92 -0.70
N LYS A 112 -4.64 16.55 -1.18
CA LYS A 112 -4.69 17.18 -2.51
C LYS A 112 -3.61 18.26 -2.64
N ALA A 113 -3.53 19.17 -1.66
CA ALA A 113 -2.59 20.27 -1.68
C ALA A 113 -1.12 19.80 -1.66
N ARG A 114 -0.82 18.68 -1.00
CA ARG A 114 0.52 18.07 -1.00
C ARG A 114 0.83 17.37 -2.32
N ILE A 115 -0.10 16.60 -2.87
CA ILE A 115 0.09 15.93 -4.16
C ILE A 115 0.32 16.94 -5.29
N ASP A 116 -0.39 18.07 -5.28
CA ASP A 116 -0.21 19.10 -6.31
C ASP A 116 1.21 19.74 -6.29
N ARG A 117 1.99 19.57 -5.21
CA ARG A 117 3.38 20.05 -5.08
C ARG A 117 4.44 19.07 -5.58
N PHE A 118 4.07 17.82 -5.86
CA PHE A 118 5.01 16.86 -6.44
C PHE A 118 5.38 17.26 -7.87
N GLU A 119 6.55 16.81 -8.33
CA GLU A 119 6.91 16.92 -9.74
C GLU A 119 5.97 16.07 -10.60
N GLU A 120 5.68 16.50 -11.83
CA GLU A 120 4.78 15.78 -12.74
C GLU A 120 5.21 14.33 -12.99
N ALA A 121 6.52 14.07 -12.99
CA ALA A 121 7.06 12.72 -13.13
C ALA A 121 6.80 11.83 -11.90
N GLN A 122 6.68 12.41 -10.70
CA GLN A 122 6.47 11.69 -9.45
C GLN A 122 4.99 11.50 -9.11
N LYS A 123 4.11 12.39 -9.60
CA LYS A 123 2.66 12.38 -9.33
C LYS A 123 1.99 11.01 -9.57
N PRO A 124 2.23 10.31 -10.69
CA PRO A 124 1.62 8.99 -10.92
C PRO A 124 1.96 7.99 -9.81
N TYR A 125 3.21 7.99 -9.33
CA TYR A 125 3.69 7.04 -8.33
C TYR A 125 3.11 7.32 -6.94
N VAL A 126 3.07 8.59 -6.49
CA VAL A 126 2.43 8.93 -5.21
C VAL A 126 0.92 8.63 -5.24
N LEU A 127 0.24 8.93 -6.35
CA LEU A 127 -1.17 8.62 -6.53
C LEU A 127 -1.44 7.11 -6.51
N ARG A 128 -0.56 6.32 -7.13
CA ARG A 128 -0.60 4.85 -7.14
C ARG A 128 -0.50 4.27 -5.74
N ILE A 129 0.57 4.62 -5.02
CA ILE A 129 0.82 4.15 -3.66
C ILE A 129 -0.35 4.54 -2.73
N LEU A 130 -0.85 5.77 -2.86
CA LEU A 130 -1.99 6.27 -2.10
C LEU A 130 -3.30 5.55 -2.46
N ALA A 131 -3.55 5.29 -3.75
CA ALA A 131 -4.71 4.52 -4.19
C ALA A 131 -4.72 3.12 -3.60
N MET A 132 -3.57 2.43 -3.61
CA MET A 132 -3.44 1.11 -2.98
C MET A 132 -3.77 1.17 -1.48
N ARG A 133 -3.22 2.15 -0.75
CA ARG A 133 -3.52 2.28 0.68
C ARG A 133 -4.99 2.59 0.94
N ALA A 134 -5.56 3.55 0.21
CA ALA A 134 -6.96 3.94 0.32
C ALA A 134 -7.90 2.78 0.00
N LEU A 135 -7.56 1.95 -0.99
CA LEU A 135 -8.30 0.74 -1.33
C LEU A 135 -8.30 -0.26 -0.16
N LEU A 136 -7.12 -0.57 0.40
CA LEU A 136 -6.99 -1.52 1.50
C LEU A 136 -7.71 -1.06 2.77
N ASP A 137 -7.65 0.24 3.08
CA ASP A 137 -8.30 0.83 4.25
C ASP A 137 -9.78 1.21 4.03
N ARG A 138 -10.30 0.99 2.82
CA ARG A 138 -11.68 1.34 2.41
C ARG A 138 -11.99 2.84 2.53
N GLN A 139 -11.00 3.70 2.29
CA GLN A 139 -11.16 5.16 2.22
C GLN A 139 -11.68 5.58 0.85
N ALA A 140 -13.00 5.51 0.66
CA ALA A 140 -13.63 5.72 -0.64
C ALA A 140 -13.36 7.10 -1.25
N ASP A 141 -13.31 8.15 -0.45
CA ASP A 141 -13.07 9.54 -0.86
C ASP A 141 -11.63 9.77 -1.36
N VAL A 142 -10.63 9.26 -0.63
CA VAL A 142 -9.22 9.30 -1.07
C VAL A 142 -9.04 8.45 -2.32
N LEU A 143 -9.65 7.25 -2.36
CA LEU A 143 -9.59 6.38 -3.52
C LEU A 143 -10.21 7.06 -4.75
N GLU A 144 -11.38 7.67 -4.63
CA GLU A 144 -12.03 8.41 -5.71
C GLU A 144 -11.14 9.52 -6.25
N PHE A 145 -10.53 10.30 -5.34
CA PHE A 145 -9.57 11.33 -5.72
C PHE A 145 -8.40 10.74 -6.53
N CYS A 146 -7.75 9.68 -6.04
CA CYS A 146 -6.61 9.07 -6.75
C CYS A 146 -7.00 8.52 -8.13
N LEU A 147 -8.15 7.84 -8.21
CA LEU A 147 -8.67 7.29 -9.47
C LEU A 147 -9.04 8.41 -10.45
N SER A 148 -9.58 9.53 -9.99
CA SER A 148 -9.90 10.67 -10.88
C SER A 148 -8.65 11.31 -11.52
N ARG A 149 -7.46 11.07 -10.96
CA ARG A 149 -6.17 11.63 -11.41
C ARG A 149 -5.29 10.64 -12.17
N GLY A 150 -5.80 9.44 -12.48
CA GLY A 150 -5.09 8.49 -13.35
C GLY A 150 -3.95 7.71 -12.68
N GLY A 151 -3.90 7.62 -11.35
CA GLY A 151 -2.82 6.93 -10.62
C GLY A 151 -2.79 5.40 -10.72
N PHE A 152 -3.40 4.78 -11.73
CA PHE A 152 -3.67 3.33 -11.76
C PHE A 152 -3.24 2.62 -13.05
N GLU A 153 -2.70 3.34 -14.03
CA GLU A 153 -2.53 2.83 -15.40
C GLU A 153 -1.50 1.70 -15.55
N SER A 154 -0.73 1.39 -14.50
CA SER A 154 0.35 0.39 -14.55
C SER A 154 0.34 -0.62 -13.39
N GLU A 155 -0.67 -0.61 -12.52
CA GLU A 155 -0.65 -1.44 -11.30
C GLU A 155 -1.60 -2.64 -11.34
N ARG A 156 -1.10 -3.80 -11.81
CA ARG A 156 -1.86 -5.07 -11.80
C ARG A 156 -2.32 -5.48 -10.39
N ASN A 157 -1.58 -5.10 -9.35
CA ASN A 157 -1.96 -5.46 -7.98
C ASN A 157 -3.21 -4.69 -7.51
N LEU A 158 -3.38 -3.44 -7.95
CA LEU A 158 -4.56 -2.63 -7.67
C LEU A 158 -5.79 -3.28 -8.30
N GLU A 159 -5.67 -3.80 -9.53
CA GLU A 159 -6.70 -4.62 -10.18
C GLU A 159 -7.11 -5.81 -9.31
N ASN A 160 -6.13 -6.62 -8.88
CA ASN A 160 -6.38 -7.80 -8.05
C ASN A 160 -7.09 -7.44 -6.74
N GLN A 161 -6.57 -6.46 -5.99
CA GLN A 161 -7.16 -6.02 -4.73
C GLN A 161 -8.54 -5.40 -4.92
N SER A 162 -8.79 -4.70 -6.03
CA SER A 162 -10.10 -4.10 -6.32
C SER A 162 -11.20 -5.16 -6.53
N ASN A 163 -10.83 -6.35 -7.02
CA ASN A 163 -11.78 -7.45 -7.23
C ASN A 163 -12.23 -8.07 -5.91
N LEU A 164 -11.49 -7.86 -4.82
CA LEU A 164 -11.83 -8.35 -3.48
C LEU A 164 -12.81 -7.43 -2.73
N VAL A 165 -13.10 -6.24 -3.27
CA VAL A 165 -14.08 -5.31 -2.68
C VAL A 165 -15.49 -5.76 -3.05
N SER A 166 -16.32 -6.03 -2.05
CA SER A 166 -17.71 -6.50 -2.22
C SER A 166 -18.71 -5.35 -1.97
N PRO A 167 -19.85 -5.31 -2.70
CA PRO A 167 -20.89 -4.32 -2.45
C PRO A 167 -21.60 -4.53 -1.11
N GLU A 168 -21.59 -5.77 -0.58
CA GLU A 168 -22.18 -6.11 0.72
C GLU A 168 -21.32 -5.63 1.89
N SER A 169 -20.00 -5.83 1.83
CA SER A 169 -19.08 -5.45 2.92
C SER A 169 -18.60 -3.99 2.82
N ASP A 170 -18.36 -3.51 1.61
CA ASP A 170 -17.64 -2.27 1.34
C ASP A 170 -18.40 -1.37 0.32
N PRO A 171 -19.69 -1.06 0.54
CA PRO A 171 -20.57 -0.47 -0.48
C PRO A 171 -20.05 0.85 -1.06
N LYS A 172 -19.44 1.71 -0.25
CA LYS A 172 -18.91 3.01 -0.70
C LYS A 172 -17.69 2.85 -1.59
N THR A 173 -16.71 2.04 -1.16
CA THR A 173 -15.50 1.77 -1.94
C THR A 173 -15.86 1.03 -3.23
N PHE A 174 -16.80 0.08 -3.16
CA PHE A 174 -17.34 -0.60 -4.33
C PHE A 174 -17.94 0.39 -5.34
N GLN A 175 -18.80 1.30 -4.88
CA GLN A 175 -19.43 2.30 -5.76
C GLN A 175 -18.40 3.19 -6.46
N VAL A 176 -17.39 3.67 -5.72
CA VAL A 176 -16.28 4.47 -6.29
C VAL A 176 -15.53 3.69 -7.36
N LEU A 177 -15.19 2.43 -7.09
CA LEU A 177 -14.54 1.58 -8.08
C LEU A 177 -15.41 1.42 -9.33
N GLU A 178 -16.67 1.03 -9.19
CA GLU A 178 -17.56 0.78 -10.33
C GLU A 178 -17.85 2.04 -11.17
N ALA A 179 -17.86 3.22 -10.55
CA ALA A 179 -18.06 4.50 -11.26
C ALA A 179 -16.80 5.03 -11.97
N SER A 180 -15.61 4.56 -11.58
CA SER A 180 -14.33 5.11 -12.04
C SER A 180 -13.96 4.69 -13.47
N ASP A 181 -13.11 5.51 -14.12
CA ASP A 181 -12.48 5.14 -15.40
C ASP A 181 -11.56 3.91 -15.26
N PHE A 182 -11.04 3.65 -14.05
CA PHE A 182 -10.31 2.45 -13.74
C PHE A 182 -11.15 1.20 -14.02
N ARG A 183 -12.41 1.12 -13.56
CA ARG A 183 -13.24 -0.07 -13.82
C ARG A 183 -13.66 -0.19 -15.28
N LYS A 184 -13.80 0.93 -16.00
CA LYS A 184 -14.03 0.90 -17.46
C LYS A 184 -12.86 0.26 -18.21
N LYS A 185 -11.62 0.57 -17.80
CA LYS A 185 -10.38 0.00 -18.38
C LYS A 185 -10.08 -1.41 -17.86
N HIS A 186 -10.43 -1.70 -16.61
CA HIS A 186 -10.18 -2.98 -15.92
C HIS A 186 -11.49 -3.58 -15.41
N PRO A 187 -12.35 -4.13 -16.31
CA PRO A 187 -13.59 -4.76 -15.91
C PRO A 187 -13.37 -5.83 -14.86
N ARG A 188 -14.30 -5.94 -13.90
CA ARG A 188 -14.20 -6.91 -12.82
C ARG A 188 -14.10 -8.32 -13.41
N LYS A 189 -13.06 -9.04 -13.04
CA LYS A 189 -12.99 -10.47 -13.30
C LYS A 189 -13.89 -11.13 -12.29
N LEU A 190 -15.09 -11.52 -12.73
CA LEU A 190 -15.89 -12.48 -11.97
C LEU A 190 -15.01 -13.71 -11.83
N LEU A 191 -14.48 -13.95 -10.63
CA LEU A 191 -14.08 -15.31 -10.27
C LEU A 191 -15.33 -16.12 -10.55
N ALA A 192 -15.26 -17.02 -11.53
CA ALA A 192 -16.29 -18.02 -11.70
C ALA A 192 -16.42 -18.65 -10.31
N MET A 193 -17.47 -18.25 -9.58
CA MET A 193 -17.88 -18.99 -8.41
C MET A 193 -18.00 -20.39 -8.95
N PHE A 194 -17.21 -21.32 -8.40
CA PHE A 194 -17.40 -22.74 -8.65
C PHE A 194 -18.89 -22.98 -8.44
N THR A 195 -19.63 -23.06 -9.54
CA THR A 195 -21.01 -23.51 -9.51
C THR A 195 -20.86 -24.93 -8.98
N THR A 196 -21.46 -25.19 -7.83
CA THR A 196 -21.47 -26.48 -7.14
C THR A 196 -22.14 -27.60 -7.95
N ASP A 197 -22.27 -27.44 -9.27
CA ASP A 197 -22.93 -28.33 -10.20
C ASP A 197 -21.96 -29.31 -10.89
N ASP A 198 -20.64 -29.17 -10.70
CA ASP A 198 -19.63 -30.10 -11.23
C ASP A 198 -19.21 -31.21 -10.24
N ILE A 199 -20.07 -31.55 -9.28
CA ILE A 199 -19.96 -32.79 -8.49
C ILE A 199 -21.22 -33.62 -8.76
N TRP A 200 -21.18 -34.42 -9.83
CA TRP A 200 -22.03 -35.59 -10.02
C TRP A 200 -21.17 -36.76 -10.50
#